data_AF-S6CDG3-F1
#
_entry.id   AF-S6CDG3-F1
#
_cell.length_a   1.000
_cell.length_b   1.000
_cell.length_c   1.000
_cell.angle_alpha   90.00
_cell.angle_beta   90.00
_cell.angle_gamma   90.00
#
_symmetry.space_group_name_H-M   'P 1'
#
loop_
_entity.id
_entity.type
_entity.pdbx_description
1 polymer ?
#
loop_
_entity_poly.entity_id
_entity_poly.type
_entity_poly.pdbx_seq_one_letter_code
_entity_poly.pdbx_strand_id
1 'polypeptide(L)'
;MKFLIVLALIGAAAATPLTADQAALVQGAWSKVKTSEVEILAAVFSAYPDIQAKFPKFAGKELSAIKGSADFALHATRIVSFISEVISLAGNSATAPAIETLVTELANNHKNRGVTKDQFNEFRTALTNYVSSNAPWGDNVASAWNQALDNVYATIFSKL
;
A
#
# COMPACT_ATOMS: atom_id res chain seq x y z
N MET A 1 -33.88 -26.10 -25.03
CA MET A 1 -33.52 -24.66 -25.03
C MET A 1 -34.25 -23.99 -23.87
N LYS A 2 -33.59 -23.09 -23.13
CA LYS A 2 -34.02 -22.39 -21.89
C LYS A 2 -33.70 -23.24 -20.63
N PHE A 3 -32.82 -22.88 -19.69
CA PHE A 3 -32.22 -21.59 -19.33
C PHE A 3 -30.72 -21.72 -19.08
N LEU A 4 -30.00 -20.84 -19.77
CA LEU A 4 -28.58 -20.58 -19.65
C LEU A 4 -28.30 -19.73 -18.41
N ILE A 5 -27.18 -20.05 -17.75
CA ILE A 5 -26.30 -19.10 -17.07
C ILE A 5 -26.88 -18.48 -15.79
N VAL A 6 -26.62 -19.17 -14.67
CA VAL A 6 -26.32 -18.47 -13.41
C VAL A 6 -25.06 -17.66 -13.67
N LEU A 7 -25.26 -16.40 -14.05
CA LEU A 7 -24.21 -15.43 -14.24
C LEU A 7 -23.46 -15.27 -12.92
N ALA A 8 -22.15 -15.48 -13.02
CA ALA A 8 -21.13 -15.00 -12.11
C ALA A 8 -21.50 -13.65 -11.47
N LEU A 9 -21.99 -13.70 -10.23
CA LEU A 9 -21.94 -12.59 -9.29
C LEU A 9 -20.72 -12.78 -8.38
N ILE A 10 -19.55 -13.01 -8.97
CA ILE A 10 -18.32 -12.49 -8.39
C ILE A 10 -18.14 -11.16 -9.10
N GLY A 11 -18.99 -10.19 -8.70
CA GLY A 11 -18.75 -8.82 -9.07
C GLY A 11 -17.34 -8.49 -8.61
N ALA A 12 -16.48 -8.05 -9.54
CA ALA A 12 -15.30 -7.31 -9.16
C ALA A 12 -15.77 -6.25 -8.17
N ALA A 13 -15.43 -6.41 -6.88
CA ALA A 13 -15.85 -5.49 -5.85
C ALA A 13 -15.37 -4.11 -6.30
N ALA A 14 -16.29 -3.27 -6.76
CA ALA A 14 -15.97 -1.91 -7.12
C ALA A 14 -15.34 -1.28 -5.88
N ALA A 15 -14.16 -0.66 -6.05
CA ALA A 15 -13.50 0.05 -4.98
C ALA A 15 -14.53 1.00 -4.34
N THR A 16 -14.82 0.78 -3.05
CA THR A 16 -15.83 1.56 -2.33
C THR A 16 -15.11 2.73 -1.70
N PRO A 17 -15.28 3.98 -2.19
CA PRO A 17 -14.54 5.12 -1.68
C PRO A 17 -14.71 5.26 -0.17
N LEU A 18 -13.66 5.68 0.52
CA LEU A 18 -13.76 6.03 1.93
C LEU A 18 -14.69 7.24 2.10
N THR A 19 -15.50 7.24 3.15
CA THR A 19 -16.13 8.48 3.62
C THR A 19 -15.07 9.43 4.18
N ALA A 20 -15.43 10.70 4.36
CA ALA A 20 -14.54 11.69 4.98
C ALA A 20 -14.09 11.25 6.39
N ASP A 21 -15.00 10.68 7.19
CA ASP A 21 -14.69 10.20 8.54
C ASP A 21 -13.73 8.99 8.51
N GLN A 22 -13.95 8.04 7.60
CA GLN A 22 -13.04 6.91 7.42
C GLN A 22 -11.66 7.37 6.95
N ALA A 23 -11.60 8.33 6.03
CA ALA A 23 -10.34 8.91 5.59
C ALA A 23 -9.61 9.62 6.72
N ALA A 24 -10.33 10.34 7.59
CA ALA A 24 -9.75 10.99 8.77
C ALA A 24 -9.13 9.96 9.74
N LEU A 25 -9.73 8.78 9.92
CA LEU A 25 -9.14 7.69 10.71
C LEU A 25 -7.81 7.21 10.10
N VAL A 26 -7.78 6.97 8.79
CA VAL A 26 -6.58 6.53 8.07
C VAL A 26 -5.47 7.59 8.14
N GLN A 27 -5.82 8.85 7.89
CA GLN A 27 -4.92 10.00 7.99
C GLN A 27 -4.38 10.16 9.42
N GLY A 28 -5.24 9.98 10.43
CA GLY A 28 -4.87 10.03 11.84
C GLY A 28 -3.82 8.98 12.20
N ALA A 29 -4.05 7.72 11.82
CA ALA A 29 -3.09 6.64 12.04
C ALA A 29 -1.77 6.89 11.28
N TRP A 30 -1.86 7.24 9.99
CA TRP A 30 -0.70 7.51 9.16
C TRP A 30 0.15 8.68 9.67
N SER A 31 -0.47 9.71 10.23
CA SER A 31 0.23 10.88 10.79
C SER A 31 1.21 10.55 11.90
N LYS A 32 1.02 9.41 12.59
CA LYS A 32 1.89 8.96 13.68
C LYS A 32 3.19 8.31 13.21
N VAL A 33 3.21 7.85 11.95
CA VAL A 33 4.29 7.01 11.43
C VAL A 33 4.97 7.57 10.19
N LYS A 34 4.32 8.50 9.46
CA LYS A 34 4.81 9.00 8.15
C LYS A 34 6.17 9.72 8.18
N THR A 35 6.71 10.05 9.35
CA THR A 35 8.05 10.64 9.51
C THR A 35 9.09 9.61 9.94
N SER A 36 8.76 8.32 9.87
CA SER A 36 9.62 7.19 10.22
C SER A 36 9.93 6.37 8.98
N GLU A 37 10.28 7.02 7.87
CA GLU A 37 10.38 6.38 6.56
C GLU A 37 11.36 5.21 6.55
N VAL A 38 12.55 5.44 7.11
CA VAL A 38 13.60 4.42 7.22
C VAL A 38 13.12 3.22 8.05
N GLU A 39 12.37 3.47 9.13
CA GLU A 39 11.85 2.40 10.00
C GLU A 39 10.72 1.61 9.33
N ILE A 40 9.84 2.29 8.57
CA ILE A 40 8.79 1.63 7.78
C ILE A 40 9.43 0.69 6.75
N LEU A 41 10.39 1.17 5.96
CA LEU A 41 11.03 0.34 4.94
C LEU A 41 11.86 -0.80 5.56
N ALA A 42 12.54 -0.53 6.67
CA ALA A 42 13.28 -1.56 7.41
C ALA A 42 12.35 -2.65 7.94
N ALA A 43 11.18 -2.30 8.47
CA ALA A 43 10.19 -3.27 8.93
C ALA A 43 9.68 -4.16 7.78
N VAL A 44 9.44 -3.57 6.60
CA VAL A 44 9.06 -4.33 5.39
C VAL A 44 10.16 -5.31 4.99
N PHE A 45 11.40 -4.86 4.83
CA PHE A 45 12.51 -5.73 4.40
C PHE A 45 12.86 -6.79 5.44
N SER A 46 12.72 -6.46 6.73
CA SER A 46 12.93 -7.43 7.81
C SER A 46 11.86 -8.53 7.83
N ALA A 47 10.61 -8.20 7.53
CA ALA A 47 9.52 -9.18 7.48
C ALA A 47 9.54 -10.02 6.20
N TYR A 48 9.94 -9.40 5.08
CA TYR A 48 9.91 -9.99 3.74
C TYR A 48 11.20 -9.68 2.96
N PRO A 49 12.28 -10.47 3.17
CA PRO A 49 13.57 -10.25 2.51
C PRO A 49 13.53 -10.42 0.98
N ASP A 50 12.55 -11.14 0.45
CA ASP A 50 12.32 -11.29 -0.98
C ASP A 50 11.88 -9.96 -1.64
N ILE A 51 11.18 -9.09 -0.90
CA ILE A 51 10.89 -7.72 -1.32
C ILE A 51 12.21 -6.93 -1.41
N GLN A 52 13.10 -7.04 -0.42
CA GLN A 52 14.43 -6.41 -0.51
C GLN A 52 15.22 -6.88 -1.74
N ALA A 53 15.13 -8.17 -2.08
CA ALA A 53 15.83 -8.73 -3.24
C ALA A 53 15.38 -8.14 -4.59
N LYS A 54 14.21 -7.50 -4.66
CA LYS A 54 13.75 -6.77 -5.86
C LYS A 54 14.45 -5.42 -6.08
N PHE A 55 15.25 -4.96 -5.12
CA PHE A 55 16.00 -3.71 -5.20
C PHE A 55 17.48 -4.00 -5.44
N PRO A 56 18.01 -3.85 -6.67
CA PRO A 56 19.41 -4.21 -6.99
C PRO A 56 20.46 -3.53 -6.10
N LYS A 57 20.17 -2.33 -5.60
CA LYS A 57 21.06 -1.61 -4.67
C LYS A 57 21.16 -2.27 -3.28
N PHE A 58 20.17 -3.05 -2.89
CA PHE A 58 20.01 -3.62 -1.54
C PHE A 58 20.03 -5.16 -1.54
N ALA A 59 19.82 -5.79 -2.69
CA ALA A 59 19.82 -7.25 -2.83
C ALA A 59 21.13 -7.87 -2.33
N GLY A 60 21.00 -8.92 -1.50
CA GLY A 60 22.13 -9.66 -0.92
C GLY A 60 22.91 -8.92 0.18
N LYS A 61 22.47 -7.74 0.60
CA LYS A 61 23.10 -6.98 1.70
C LYS A 61 22.33 -7.19 3.00
N GLU A 62 23.05 -7.25 4.11
CA GLU A 62 22.43 -7.23 5.45
C GLU A 62 21.67 -5.92 5.67
N LEU A 63 20.46 -6.00 6.22
CA LEU A 63 19.62 -4.83 6.46
C LEU A 63 20.31 -3.80 7.36
N SER A 64 21.02 -4.27 8.39
CA SER A 64 21.80 -3.42 9.30
C SER A 64 22.90 -2.62 8.58
N ALA A 65 23.45 -3.15 7.49
CA ALA A 65 24.48 -2.49 6.70
C ALA A 65 23.93 -1.44 5.74
N ILE A 66 22.66 -1.55 5.33
CA ILE A 66 22.03 -0.61 4.37
C ILE A 66 21.13 0.42 5.03
N LYS A 67 20.52 0.12 6.20
CA LYS A 67 19.49 0.97 6.84
C LYS A 67 19.96 2.41 7.07
N GLY A 68 21.22 2.59 7.47
CA GLY A 68 21.82 3.91 7.72
C GLY A 68 22.32 4.65 6.47
N SER A 69 22.18 4.08 5.28
CA SER A 69 22.70 4.67 4.04
C SER A 69 21.76 5.72 3.45
N ALA A 70 22.33 6.72 2.77
CA ALA A 70 21.57 7.74 2.05
C ALA A 70 20.68 7.15 0.95
N ASP A 71 21.14 6.08 0.28
CA ASP A 71 20.38 5.38 -0.74
C ASP A 71 19.10 4.72 -0.17
N PHE A 72 19.21 4.13 1.03
CA PHE A 72 18.06 3.53 1.72
C PHE A 72 17.06 4.59 2.18
N ALA A 73 17.54 5.65 2.81
CA ALA A 73 16.70 6.78 3.23
C ALA A 73 15.96 7.41 2.04
N LEU A 74 16.66 7.65 0.92
CA LEU A 74 16.06 8.18 -0.30
C LEU A 74 14.94 7.29 -0.85
N HIS A 75 15.15 5.97 -0.85
CA HIS A 75 14.13 5.06 -1.33
C HIS A 75 12.91 5.00 -0.39
N ALA A 76 13.17 4.96 0.91
CA ALA A 76 12.12 5.00 1.94
C ALA A 76 11.25 6.25 1.82
N THR A 77 11.87 7.44 1.66
CA THR A 77 11.16 8.70 1.45
C THR A 77 10.25 8.64 0.23
N ARG A 78 10.69 8.07 -0.90
CA ARG A 78 9.85 7.96 -2.11
C ARG A 78 8.59 7.14 -1.87
N ILE A 79 8.71 6.01 -1.16
CA ILE A 79 7.57 5.15 -0.84
C ILE A 79 6.58 5.89 0.08
N VAL A 80 7.08 6.47 1.18
CA VAL A 80 6.24 7.15 2.16
C VAL A 80 5.58 8.40 1.61
N SER A 81 6.28 9.16 0.75
CA SER A 81 5.69 10.32 0.07
C SER A 81 4.52 9.91 -0.83
N PHE A 82 4.67 8.83 -1.61
CA PHE A 82 3.59 8.31 -2.44
C PHE A 82 2.38 7.88 -1.60
N ILE A 83 2.61 7.10 -0.53
CA ILE A 83 1.53 6.67 0.38
C ILE A 83 0.84 7.89 1.00
N SER A 84 1.62 8.88 1.42
CA SER A 84 1.10 10.12 2.01
C SER A 84 0.25 10.92 1.03
N GLU A 85 0.66 11.00 -0.23
CA GLU A 85 -0.10 11.67 -1.29
C GLU A 85 -1.45 10.97 -1.50
N VAL A 86 -1.46 9.65 -1.68
CA VAL A 86 -2.71 8.88 -1.86
C VAL A 86 -3.63 9.02 -0.64
N ILE A 87 -3.10 8.93 0.59
CA ILE A 87 -3.89 9.10 1.83
C ILE A 87 -4.44 10.52 1.96
N SER A 88 -3.69 11.55 1.52
CA SER A 88 -4.15 12.94 1.57
C SER A 88 -5.32 13.23 0.62
N LEU A 89 -5.39 12.50 -0.49
CA LEU A 89 -6.47 12.59 -1.46
C LEU A 89 -7.71 11.79 -1.07
N ALA A 90 -7.60 10.84 -0.14
CA ALA A 90 -8.70 9.97 0.24
C ALA A 90 -9.82 10.73 0.99
N GLY A 91 -11.06 10.24 0.89
CA GLY A 91 -12.23 10.84 1.55
C GLY A 91 -12.89 11.98 0.78
N ASN A 92 -12.39 12.31 -0.40
CA ASN A 92 -12.99 13.28 -1.33
C ASN A 92 -13.26 12.59 -2.67
N SER A 93 -14.52 12.58 -3.13
CA SER A 93 -14.87 11.93 -4.40
C SER A 93 -14.30 12.67 -5.62
N ALA A 94 -14.06 13.98 -5.51
CA ALA A 94 -13.51 14.78 -6.61
C ALA A 94 -12.04 14.45 -6.91
N THR A 95 -11.32 13.88 -5.95
CA THR A 95 -9.90 13.48 -6.09
C THR A 95 -9.74 12.00 -6.49
N ALA A 96 -10.81 11.23 -6.59
CA ALA A 96 -10.76 9.82 -6.98
C ALA A 96 -10.04 9.57 -8.33
N PRO A 97 -10.23 10.38 -9.39
CA PRO A 97 -9.48 10.21 -10.65
C PRO A 97 -7.96 10.41 -10.49
N ALA A 98 -7.53 11.27 -9.57
CA ALA A 98 -6.11 11.48 -9.28
C ALA A 98 -5.50 10.26 -8.58
N ILE A 99 -6.21 9.69 -7.60
CA ILE A 99 -5.80 8.44 -6.94
C ILE A 99 -5.71 7.31 -7.97
N GLU A 100 -6.70 7.15 -8.84
CA GLU A 100 -6.70 6.11 -9.88
C GLU A 100 -5.47 6.25 -10.81
N THR A 101 -5.15 7.48 -11.21
CA THR A 101 -3.97 7.78 -12.04
C THR A 101 -2.68 7.36 -11.35
N LEU A 102 -2.45 7.83 -10.12
CA LEU A 102 -1.26 7.55 -9.32
C LEU A 102 -1.08 6.04 -9.08
N VAL A 103 -2.16 5.35 -8.70
CA VAL A 103 -2.13 3.91 -8.39
C VAL A 103 -1.98 3.07 -9.66
N THR A 104 -2.56 3.48 -10.79
CA THR A 104 -2.35 2.81 -12.08
C THR A 104 -0.90 2.92 -12.53
N GLU A 105 -0.29 4.10 -12.41
CA GLU A 105 1.13 4.29 -12.72
C GLU A 105 2.02 3.45 -11.81
N LEU A 106 1.74 3.42 -10.49
CA LEU A 106 2.43 2.54 -9.55
C LEU A 106 2.35 1.08 -10.02
N ALA A 107 1.15 0.60 -10.38
CA ALA A 107 0.93 -0.78 -10.79
C ALA A 107 1.72 -1.14 -12.06
N ASN A 108 1.67 -0.29 -13.09
CA ASN A 108 2.42 -0.49 -14.33
C ASN A 108 3.94 -0.53 -14.08
N ASN A 109 4.44 0.40 -13.25
CA ASN A 109 5.87 0.45 -12.90
C ASN A 109 6.34 -0.80 -12.15
N HIS A 110 5.50 -1.34 -11.25
CA HIS A 110 5.84 -2.54 -10.47
C HIS A 110 5.68 -3.82 -11.28
N LYS A 111 4.69 -3.89 -12.20
CA LYS A 111 4.58 -4.96 -13.20
C LYS A 111 5.85 -5.08 -14.05
N ASN A 112 6.35 -3.96 -14.56
CA ASN A 112 7.57 -3.93 -15.39
C ASN A 112 8.83 -4.36 -14.63
N ARG A 113 8.79 -4.35 -13.28
CA ARG A 113 9.86 -4.82 -12.39
C ARG A 113 9.65 -6.26 -11.91
N GLY A 114 8.61 -6.93 -12.40
CA GLY A 114 8.27 -8.31 -12.02
C GLY A 114 7.88 -8.46 -10.56
N VAL A 115 7.21 -7.46 -9.97
CA VAL A 115 6.61 -7.55 -8.64
C VAL A 115 5.28 -8.29 -8.73
N THR A 116 5.09 -9.28 -7.86
CA THR A 116 3.92 -10.17 -7.88
C THR A 116 2.80 -9.66 -6.96
N LYS A 117 1.59 -10.23 -7.11
CA LYS A 117 0.48 -9.98 -6.18
C LYS A 117 0.83 -10.40 -4.75
N ASP A 118 1.58 -11.48 -4.59
CA ASP A 118 2.04 -11.96 -3.28
C ASP A 118 2.92 -10.91 -2.60
N GLN A 119 3.88 -10.34 -3.32
CA GLN A 119 4.75 -9.29 -2.77
C GLN A 119 4.02 -8.00 -2.40
N PHE A 120 2.97 -7.65 -3.13
CA PHE A 120 2.08 -6.58 -2.70
C PHE A 120 1.35 -6.96 -1.41
N ASN A 121 0.81 -8.19 -1.29
CA ASN A 121 0.13 -8.62 -0.06
C ASN A 121 1.08 -8.70 1.15
N GLU A 122 2.33 -9.10 0.95
CA GLU A 122 3.40 -9.06 1.94
C GLU A 122 3.69 -7.62 2.37
N PHE A 123 3.85 -6.70 1.41
CA PHE A 123 3.99 -5.28 1.70
C PHE A 123 2.81 -4.73 2.53
N ARG A 124 1.57 -5.06 2.14
CA ARG A 124 0.36 -4.71 2.92
C ARG A 124 0.45 -5.22 4.35
N THR A 125 0.86 -6.47 4.53
CA THR A 125 0.95 -7.10 5.85
C THR A 125 1.99 -6.38 6.71
N ALA A 126 3.22 -6.19 6.21
CA ALA A 126 4.27 -5.50 6.95
C ALA A 126 3.92 -4.05 7.27
N LEU A 127 3.38 -3.30 6.29
CA LEU A 127 2.98 -1.91 6.50
C LEU A 127 1.86 -1.80 7.54
N THR A 128 0.84 -2.65 7.46
CA THR A 128 -0.28 -2.65 8.41
C THR A 128 0.20 -3.03 9.81
N ASN A 129 1.07 -4.02 9.94
CA ASN A 129 1.68 -4.39 11.23
C ASN A 129 2.49 -3.23 11.82
N TYR A 130 3.28 -2.55 10.99
CA TYR A 130 4.06 -1.39 11.43
C TYR A 130 3.15 -0.26 11.91
N VAL A 131 2.14 0.12 11.11
CA VAL A 131 1.24 1.24 11.46
C VAL A 131 0.43 0.91 12.72
N SER A 132 -0.16 -0.28 12.79
CA SER A 132 -0.97 -0.70 13.94
C SER A 132 -0.18 -0.81 15.25
N SER A 133 1.12 -1.12 15.17
CA SER A 133 2.00 -1.17 16.36
C SER A 133 2.48 0.20 16.82
N ASN A 134 2.39 1.23 15.98
CA ASN A 134 2.99 2.55 16.22
C ASN A 134 1.97 3.72 16.18
N ALA A 135 0.69 3.42 16.02
CA ALA A 135 -0.40 4.40 16.03
C ALA A 135 -1.53 3.92 16.95
N PRO A 136 -2.39 4.82 17.47
CA PRO A 136 -3.64 4.42 18.11
C PRO A 136 -4.46 3.57 17.13
N TRP A 137 -4.75 2.33 17.53
CA TRP A 137 -5.34 1.32 16.66
C TRP A 137 -6.53 0.66 17.34
N GLY A 138 -7.72 0.86 16.77
CA GLY A 138 -8.96 0.19 17.17
C GLY A 138 -9.72 -0.31 15.95
N ASP A 139 -10.81 -1.03 16.16
CA ASP A 139 -11.56 -1.71 15.09
C ASP A 139 -12.02 -0.77 13.97
N ASN A 140 -12.38 0.48 14.30
CA ASN A 140 -12.75 1.49 13.34
C ASN A 140 -11.57 1.91 12.43
N VAL A 141 -10.37 2.10 13.01
CA VAL A 141 -9.15 2.41 12.26
C VAL A 141 -8.76 1.22 11.40
N ALA A 142 -8.79 0.01 11.96
CA ALA A 142 -8.48 -1.23 11.24
C ALA A 142 -9.41 -1.43 10.03
N SER A 143 -10.71 -1.22 10.20
CA SER A 143 -11.69 -1.31 9.11
C SER A 143 -11.43 -0.27 8.02
N ALA A 144 -11.23 1.00 8.39
CA ALA A 144 -10.98 2.07 7.42
C ALA A 144 -9.65 1.87 6.67
N TRP A 145 -8.60 1.43 7.38
CA TRP A 145 -7.30 1.13 6.81
C TRP A 145 -7.36 -0.03 5.81
N ASN A 146 -8.04 -1.12 6.17
CA ASN A 146 -8.20 -2.26 5.27
C ASN A 146 -9.00 -1.87 4.02
N GLN A 147 -10.10 -1.11 4.17
CA GLN A 147 -10.84 -0.61 3.03
C GLN A 147 -9.99 0.29 2.12
N ALA A 148 -9.15 1.15 2.70
CA ALA A 148 -8.23 2.00 1.94
C ALA A 148 -7.28 1.14 1.09
N LEU A 149 -6.67 0.12 1.69
CA LEU A 149 -5.77 -0.78 1.00
C LEU A 149 -6.51 -1.65 -0.03
N ASP A 150 -7.71 -2.14 0.26
CA ASP A 150 -8.52 -2.92 -0.68
C ASP A 150 -8.82 -2.12 -1.95
N ASN A 151 -9.18 -0.85 -1.81
CA ASN A 151 -9.43 0.04 -2.94
C ASN A 151 -8.18 0.23 -3.82
N VAL A 152 -7.02 0.48 -3.20
CA VAL A 152 -5.76 0.63 -3.92
C VAL A 152 -5.34 -0.69 -4.59
N TYR A 153 -5.51 -1.81 -3.89
CA TYR A 153 -5.05 -3.13 -4.36
C TYR A 153 -5.95 -3.67 -5.46
N ALA A 154 -7.25 -3.35 -5.45
CA ALA A 154 -8.15 -3.65 -6.56
C ALA A 154 -7.62 -3.04 -7.87
N THR A 155 -7.21 -1.76 -7.84
CA THR A 155 -6.60 -1.11 -9.01
C THR A 155 -5.28 -1.76 -9.38
N ILE A 156 -4.35 -1.96 -8.44
CA ILE A 156 -3.04 -2.59 -8.71
C ILE A 156 -3.22 -3.98 -9.36
N PHE A 157 -4.07 -4.82 -8.78
CA PHE A 157 -4.25 -6.21 -9.21
C PHE A 157 -5.01 -6.35 -10.52
N SER A 158 -5.72 -5.30 -10.95
CA SER A 158 -6.32 -5.21 -12.28
C SER A 158 -5.28 -4.92 -13.38
N LYS A 159 -4.10 -4.41 -13.02
CA LYS A 159 -3.04 -4.03 -13.97
C LYS A 159 -1.85 -5.01 -14.00
N LEU A 160 -1.58 -5.72 -12.90
CA LEU A 160 -0.58 -6.79 -12.82
C LEU A 160 -0.96 -7.98 -13.69
#